data_AF-A0A8T3RQ79-F1
#
_entry.id   AF-A0A8T3RQ79-F1
#
_cell.length_a   1.000
_cell.length_b   1.000
_cell.length_c   1.000
_cell.angle_alpha   90.00
_cell.angle_beta   90.00
_cell.angle_gamma   90.00
#
_symmetry.space_group_name_H-M   'P 1'
#
loop_
_entity.id
_entity.type
_entity.pdbx_description
1 polymer ?
#
loop_
_entity_poly.entity_id
_entity_poly.type
_entity_poly.pdbx_seq_one_letter_code
_entity_poly.pdbx_strand_id
1 'polypeptide(L)'
;MLHQWSDAGVILGNHTFSHADLNNVSVTEFKKEIVKGEVVTRRLMQPRELYQLHFRYPYTHTGDSEAKKSEIERFLIRRGYKVTPHTIDSALSSRTLSNSALHLTGP
;
A
#
# COMPACT_ATOMS: atom_id res chain seq x y z
N MET A 1 -1.68 -10.47 -16.66
CA MET A 1 -0.92 -10.33 -15.40
C MET A 1 -1.81 -10.29 -14.17
N LEU A 2 -2.64 -9.26 -13.93
CA LEU A 2 -3.45 -9.20 -12.68
C LEU A 2 -4.45 -10.35 -12.50
N HIS A 3 -5.10 -10.79 -13.57
CA HIS A 3 -5.96 -11.98 -13.51
C HIS A 3 -5.19 -13.23 -13.10
N GLN A 4 -4.01 -13.48 -13.68
CA GLN A 4 -3.17 -14.62 -13.34
C GLN A 4 -2.75 -14.61 -11.87
N TRP A 5 -2.40 -13.44 -11.31
CA TRP A 5 -2.06 -13.31 -9.90
C TRP A 5 -3.27 -13.55 -9.00
N SER A 6 -4.42 -12.97 -9.36
CA SER A 6 -5.67 -13.26 -8.68
C SER A 6 -5.90 -14.77 -8.72
N ASP A 7 -6.00 -15.39 -9.89
CA ASP A 7 -6.27 -16.82 -10.07
C ASP A 7 -5.28 -17.73 -9.31
N ALA A 8 -4.03 -17.30 -9.15
CA ALA A 8 -3.00 -17.99 -8.34
C ALA A 8 -3.14 -17.79 -6.81
N GLY A 9 -4.19 -17.10 -6.34
CA GLY A 9 -4.46 -16.89 -4.91
C GLY A 9 -3.90 -15.59 -4.32
N VAL A 10 -3.24 -14.74 -5.12
CA VAL A 10 -2.64 -13.49 -4.61
C VAL A 10 -3.72 -12.45 -4.30
N ILE A 11 -3.61 -11.84 -3.12
CA ILE A 11 -4.47 -10.74 -2.68
C ILE A 11 -3.98 -9.44 -3.32
N LEU A 12 -4.85 -8.78 -4.09
CA LEU A 12 -4.55 -7.50 -4.71
C LEU A 12 -4.95 -6.34 -3.78
N GLY A 13 -4.08 -5.36 -3.60
CA GLY A 13 -4.35 -4.13 -2.84
C GLY A 13 -4.62 -2.93 -3.73
N ASN A 14 -5.28 -1.90 -3.20
CA ASN A 14 -5.46 -0.61 -3.86
C ASN A 14 -4.29 0.31 -3.50
N HIS A 15 -3.70 0.94 -4.51
CA HIS A 15 -2.57 1.86 -4.39
C HIS A 15 -2.85 3.21 -5.07
N THR A 16 -4.12 3.63 -5.07
CA THR A 16 -4.69 4.69 -5.92
C THR A 16 -4.70 4.33 -7.41
N PHE A 17 -5.42 5.09 -8.23
CA PHE A 17 -5.51 4.82 -9.66
C PHE A 17 -4.28 5.33 -10.41
N SER A 18 -3.83 6.56 -10.14
CA SER A 18 -2.71 7.19 -10.85
C SER A 18 -1.41 7.28 -10.05
N HIS A 19 -1.31 6.58 -8.91
CA HIS A 19 -0.20 6.74 -7.96
C HIS A 19 -0.09 8.18 -7.42
N ALA A 20 -1.24 8.82 -7.16
CA ALA A 20 -1.30 10.19 -6.66
C ALA A 20 -0.66 10.31 -5.27
N ASP A 21 0.05 11.40 -5.00
CA ASP A 21 0.62 11.70 -3.69
C ASP A 21 -0.37 12.54 -2.87
N LEU A 22 -0.80 12.05 -1.70
CA LEU A 22 -1.69 12.77 -0.80
C LEU A 22 -1.09 14.09 -0.30
N ASN A 23 0.23 14.24 -0.28
CA ASN A 23 0.87 15.51 0.07
C ASN A 23 0.62 16.58 -1.00
N ASN A 24 0.44 16.18 -2.28
CA ASN A 24 0.39 17.10 -3.42
C ASN A 24 -1.02 17.38 -3.94
N VAL A 25 -2.03 16.62 -3.49
CA VAL A 25 -3.42 16.78 -3.93
C VAL A 25 -4.36 17.07 -2.77
N SER A 26 -5.55 17.58 -3.06
CA SER A 26 -6.59 17.77 -2.06
C SER A 26 -7.14 16.42 -1.56
N VAL A 27 -7.76 16.44 -0.37
CA VAL A 27 -8.46 15.26 0.18
C VAL A 27 -9.54 14.75 -0.78
N THR A 28 -10.27 15.65 -1.41
CA THR A 28 -11.35 15.30 -2.34
C THR A 28 -10.81 14.60 -3.58
N GLU A 29 -9.70 15.08 -4.15
CA GLU A 29 -9.04 14.44 -5.29
C GLU A 29 -8.51 13.06 -4.90
N PHE A 30 -7.85 12.94 -3.74
CA PHE A 30 -7.32 11.67 -3.27
C PHE A 30 -8.41 10.62 -3.03
N LYS A 31 -9.58 11.02 -2.50
CA LYS A 31 -10.74 10.11 -2.37
C LYS A 31 -11.22 9.60 -3.73
N LYS A 32 -11.24 10.44 -4.78
CA LYS A 32 -11.60 10.02 -6.14
C LYS A 32 -10.59 9.01 -6.68
N GLU A 33 -9.30 9.24 -6.44
CA GLU A 33 -8.22 8.32 -6.81
C GLU A 33 -8.36 6.95 -6.14
N ILE A 34 -8.69 6.92 -4.85
CA ILE A 34 -8.99 5.67 -4.11
C ILE A 34 -10.19 4.95 -4.75
N VAL A 35 -11.31 5.65 -4.97
CA VAL A 35 -12.53 5.06 -5.51
C VAL A 35 -12.31 4.51 -6.92
N LYS A 36 -11.55 5.23 -7.76
CA LYS A 36 -11.23 4.80 -9.11
C LYS A 36 -10.37 3.54 -9.12
N GLY A 37 -9.37 3.45 -8.24
CA GLY A 37 -8.58 2.22 -8.05
C GLY A 37 -9.41 1.05 -7.48
N GLU A 38 -10.37 1.35 -6.62
CA GLU A 38 -11.22 0.35 -5.98
C GLU A 38 -12.08 -0.45 -6.98
N VAL A 39 -12.51 0.18 -8.08
CA VAL A 39 -13.30 -0.50 -9.12
C VAL A 39 -12.57 -1.74 -9.63
N VAL A 40 -11.27 -1.63 -9.88
CA VAL A 40 -10.45 -2.73 -10.40
C VAL A 40 -10.22 -3.78 -9.32
N THR A 41 -9.83 -3.37 -8.11
CA THR A 41 -9.52 -4.33 -7.04
C THR A 41 -10.75 -5.11 -6.59
N ARG A 42 -11.91 -4.44 -6.43
CA ARG A 42 -13.16 -5.14 -6.11
C ARG A 42 -13.58 -6.11 -7.21
N ARG A 43 -13.51 -5.72 -8.48
CA ARG A 43 -13.89 -6.60 -9.60
C ARG A 43 -13.03 -7.86 -9.62
N LEU A 44 -11.72 -7.75 -9.37
CA LEU A 44 -10.81 -8.88 -9.41
C LEU A 44 -10.88 -9.80 -8.18
N MET A 45 -11.42 -9.28 -7.07
CA MET A 45 -11.46 -9.98 -5.78
C MET A 45 -12.87 -10.45 -5.39
N GLN A 46 -13.93 -9.91 -6.02
CA GLN A 46 -15.34 -10.27 -5.80
C GLN A 46 -15.65 -11.79 -5.84
N PRO A 47 -15.02 -12.62 -6.69
CA PRO A 47 -15.27 -14.06 -6.70
C PRO A 47 -14.79 -14.81 -5.44
N ARG A 48 -14.25 -14.10 -4.43
CA ARG A 48 -13.57 -14.70 -3.27
C ARG A 48 -14.30 -14.32 -1.99
N GLU A 49 -14.86 -15.31 -1.30
CA GLU A 49 -15.76 -15.12 -0.15
C GLU A 49 -15.10 -14.46 1.08
N LEU A 50 -13.77 -14.33 1.13
CA LEU A 50 -13.02 -13.79 2.28
C LEU A 50 -11.99 -12.71 1.92
N TYR A 51 -12.32 -11.81 0.98
CA TYR A 51 -11.39 -10.75 0.60
C TYR A 51 -11.47 -9.51 1.52
N GLN A 52 -10.42 -9.31 2.32
CA GLN A 52 -10.15 -8.04 3.00
C GLN A 52 -9.59 -7.03 2.00
N LEU A 53 -10.19 -5.84 1.92
CA LEU A 53 -9.64 -4.75 1.13
C LEU A 53 -8.37 -4.22 1.78
N HIS A 54 -7.26 -4.24 1.06
CA HIS A 54 -5.97 -3.67 1.50
C HIS A 54 -5.68 -2.36 0.76
N PHE A 55 -5.16 -1.36 1.49
CA PHE A 55 -4.73 -0.09 0.92
C PHE A 55 -3.29 0.24 1.32
N ARG A 56 -2.51 0.74 0.36
CA ARG A 56 -1.19 1.31 0.59
C ARG A 56 -1.12 2.72 0.00
N TYR A 57 -0.56 3.66 0.75
CA TYR A 57 -0.28 5.01 0.26
C TYR A 57 0.87 5.02 -0.75
N PRO A 58 0.72 5.66 -1.92
CA PRO A 58 1.84 6.04 -2.77
C PRO A 58 2.92 6.78 -1.99
N TYR A 59 4.18 6.51 -2.31
CA TYR A 59 5.37 7.13 -1.67
C TYR A 59 5.46 6.98 -0.15
N THR A 60 4.64 6.12 0.48
CA THR A 60 4.45 6.07 1.94
C THR A 60 3.98 7.39 2.58
N HIS A 61 3.52 8.34 1.76
CA HIS A 61 3.05 9.63 2.19
C HIS A 61 1.59 9.54 2.65
N THR A 62 1.37 9.81 3.94
CA THR A 62 0.04 9.74 4.58
C THR A 62 -0.68 11.09 4.63
N GLY A 63 -0.12 12.11 3.99
CA GLY A 63 -0.60 13.50 4.00
C GLY A 63 0.39 14.44 4.68
N ASP A 64 0.36 15.70 4.23
CA ASP A 64 1.17 16.82 4.73
C ASP A 64 0.58 17.50 5.98
N SER A 65 -0.57 16.99 6.46
CA SER A 65 -1.17 17.41 7.72
C SER A 65 -1.94 16.27 8.38
N GLU A 66 -2.02 16.31 9.72
CA GLU A 66 -2.79 15.34 10.50
C GLU A 66 -4.27 15.36 10.12
N ALA A 67 -4.82 16.53 9.75
CA ALA A 67 -6.20 16.66 9.31
C ALA A 67 -6.47 15.85 8.02
N LYS A 68 -5.61 15.97 7.00
CA LYS A 68 -5.73 15.19 5.76
C LYS A 68 -5.60 13.70 6.01
N LYS A 69 -4.56 13.31 6.76
CA LYS A 69 -4.32 11.90 7.13
C LYS A 69 -5.55 11.30 7.79
N SER A 70 -6.02 11.93 8.86
CA SER A 70 -7.15 11.48 9.65
C SER A 70 -8.44 11.40 8.83
N GLU A 71 -8.65 12.33 7.88
CA GLU A 71 -9.81 12.29 7.00
C GLU A 71 -9.77 11.13 5.99
N ILE A 72 -8.60 10.85 5.42
CA ILE A 72 -8.42 9.71 4.51
C ILE A 72 -8.50 8.38 5.25
N GLU A 73 -7.91 8.25 6.43
CA GLU A 73 -8.03 7.04 7.25
C GLU A 73 -9.49 6.74 7.61
N ARG A 74 -10.25 7.74 8.05
CA ARG A 74 -11.71 7.59 8.28
C ARG A 74 -12.45 7.17 7.01
N PHE A 75 -12.05 7.71 5.86
CA PHE A 75 -12.65 7.34 4.58
C PHE A 75 -12.35 5.88 4.22
N LEU A 76 -11.11 5.43 4.39
CA LEU A 76 -10.69 4.05 4.14
C LEU A 76 -11.41 3.06 5.06
N ILE A 77 -11.49 3.35 6.37
CA ILE A 77 -12.20 2.52 7.35
C ILE A 77 -13.67 2.34 6.97
N ARG A 78 -14.38 3.43 6.62
CA ARG A 78 -15.79 3.36 6.20
C ARG A 78 -16.02 2.51 4.95
N ARG A 79 -14.99 2.32 4.13
CA ARG A 79 -15.05 1.49 2.92
C ARG A 79 -14.60 0.05 3.14
N GLY A 80 -14.22 -0.29 4.37
CA GLY A 80 -13.74 -1.62 4.75
C GLY A 80 -12.27 -1.88 4.41
N TYR A 81 -11.46 -0.83 4.20
CA TYR A 81 -10.03 -0.99 3.96
C TYR A 81 -9.27 -1.24 5.26
N LYS A 82 -8.29 -2.14 5.18
CA LYS A 82 -7.17 -2.26 6.10
C LYS A 82 -5.98 -1.53 5.48
N VAL A 83 -5.53 -0.45 6.13
CA VAL A 83 -4.26 0.20 5.77
C VAL A 83 -3.13 -0.76 6.16
N THR A 84 -2.23 -1.06 5.22
CA THR A 84 -1.07 -1.92 5.50
C THR A 84 0.13 -1.06 5.90
N PRO A 85 0.50 -1.00 7.19
CA PRO A 85 1.75 -0.34 7.62
C PRO A 85 2.95 -1.15 7.15
N HIS A 86 4.10 -0.48 6.97
CA HIS A 86 5.39 -1.15 6.72
C HIS A 86 6.17 -1.25 8.02
N THR A 87 6.82 -2.39 8.23
CA THR A 87 7.87 -2.56 9.26
C THR A 87 9.24 -2.75 8.62
N ILE A 88 9.31 -3.03 7.31
CA ILE A 88 10.54 -3.10 6.52
C ILE A 88 10.32 -2.28 5.24
N ASP A 89 11.15 -1.26 5.05
CA ASP A 89 11.30 -0.57 3.77
C ASP A 89 12.37 -1.32 2.95
N SER A 90 11.95 -1.94 1.84
CA SER A 90 12.92 -2.47 0.87
C SER A 90 13.41 -1.31 0.01
N ALA A 91 14.27 -0.47 0.58
CA ALA A 91 15.07 0.44 -0.21
C ALA A 91 15.96 -0.40 -1.14
N LEU A 92 15.56 -0.56 -2.40
CA LEU A 92 16.50 -0.94 -3.46
C LEU A 92 17.44 0.25 -3.71
N SER A 93 18.30 0.54 -2.73
CA SER A 93 19.53 1.28 -2.94
C SER A 93 20.61 0.25 -3.21
N SER A 94 21.18 0.27 -4.42
CA SER A 94 22.36 -0.51 -4.76
C SER A 94 23.50 -0.14 -3.80
N ARG A 95 23.71 -0.95 -2.77
CA ARG A 95 24.91 -0.89 -1.95
C ARG A 95 25.58 -2.26 -1.95
N THR A 96 26.68 -2.30 -2.70
CA THR A 96 27.70 -3.33 -2.70
C THR A 96 27.96 -3.85 -1.30
N LEU A 97 27.72 -5.14 -1.08
CA LEU A 97 28.12 -5.83 0.14
C LEU A 97 29.64 -6.05 0.09
N SER A 98 30.39 -5.28 0.87
CA SER A 98 31.72 -5.71 1.34
C SER A 98 31.53 -6.29 2.73
N ASN A 99 31.37 -7.61 2.77
CA ASN A 99 31.25 -8.38 4.01
C ASN A 99 32.64 -8.90 4.39
N SER A 100 33.09 -8.63 5.62
CA SER A 100 33.60 -9.69 6.52
C SER A 100 33.95 -9.09 7.88
N ALA A 101 33.14 -9.53 8.85
CA ALA A 101 33.25 -9.23 10.26
C ALA A 101 34.35 -10.05 10.94
N LEU A 102 34.97 -9.44 11.93
CA LEU A 102 35.62 -10.12 13.05
C LEU A 102 34.56 -10.86 13.88
N HIS A 103 34.79 -12.14 14.20
CA HIS A 103 34.21 -12.76 15.38
C HIS A 103 35.23 -13.65 16.09
N LEU A 104 35.25 -13.49 17.40
CA LEU A 104 36.06 -14.13 18.44
C LEU A 104 35.54 -15.55 18.73
N THR A 105 36.38 -16.45 19.23
CA THR A 105 36.31 -17.08 20.58
C THR A 105 37.31 -18.23 20.70
N GLY A 106 37.87 -18.41 21.91
CA GLY A 106 38.87 -19.41 22.31
C GLY A 106 38.37 -20.87 22.32
N PRO A 107 38.98 -21.76 23.11
CA PRO A 107 39.26 -21.60 24.56
C PRO A 107 40.65 -21.09 24.94
#